data_AF-A0A6I1GFZ8-F1
#
_entry.id   AF-A0A6I1GFZ8-F1
#
_cell.length_a   1.000
_cell.length_b   1.000
_cell.length_c   1.000
_cell.angle_alpha   90.00
_cell.angle_beta   90.00
_cell.angle_gamma   90.00
#
_symmetry.space_group_name_H-M   'P 1'
#
loop_
_entity.id
_entity.type
_entity.pdbx_description
1 polymer ?
#
loop_
_entity_poly.entity_id
_entity_poly.type
_entity_poly.pdbx_seq_one_letter_code
_entity_poly.pdbx_strand_id
1 'polypeptide(L)'
;MSRESLERAMSRQAENGKRAPKKSTVIFDDPTEMESDLDTYTVPIPEGLTETFQPSRPVSVDEIFDWEAYGREPYPGYAAEENNWEKAWEKVNRAQQKADGGTMHIADPVHLWG
;
A
#
# COMPACT_ATOMS: atom_id res chain seq x y z
N MET A 1 31.69 -5.75 -53.38
CA MET A 1 30.40 -5.11 -53.05
C MET A 1 30.22 -3.92 -53.99
N SER A 2 29.09 -3.83 -54.70
CA SER A 2 28.87 -2.80 -55.73
C SER A 2 28.30 -1.52 -55.13
N ARG A 3 28.59 -0.36 -55.75
CA ARG A 3 28.14 0.98 -55.32
C ARG A 3 26.61 1.06 -55.23
N GLU A 4 25.90 0.35 -56.11
CA GLU A 4 24.44 0.21 -56.06
C GLU A 4 23.92 -0.53 -54.83
N SER A 5 24.68 -1.49 -54.29
CA SER A 5 24.30 -2.20 -53.06
C SER A 5 24.38 -1.29 -51.83
N LEU A 6 25.28 -0.30 -51.86
CA LEU A 6 25.45 0.68 -50.80
C LEU A 6 24.35 1.75 -50.84
N GLU A 7 23.97 2.25 -52.02
CA GLU A 7 22.90 3.24 -52.17
C GLU A 7 21.52 2.67 -51.83
N ARG A 8 21.27 1.39 -52.15
CA ARG A 8 20.02 0.70 -51.79
C ARG A 8 19.90 0.43 -50.29
N ALA A 9 21.03 0.26 -49.60
CA ALA A 9 21.07 0.11 -48.14
C ALA A 9 20.83 1.46 -47.44
N MET A 10 21.39 2.56 -47.97
CA MET A 10 21.20 3.91 -47.40
C MET A 10 19.80 4.48 -47.69
N SER A 11 19.19 4.18 -48.85
CA SER A 11 17.79 4.57 -49.14
C SER A 11 16.79 3.90 -48.19
N ARG A 12 17.06 2.68 -47.71
CA ARG A 12 16.18 1.97 -46.75
C ARG A 12 16.27 2.52 -45.33
N GLN A 13 17.36 3.21 -44.98
CA GLN A 13 17.48 3.85 -43.66
C GLN A 13 16.81 5.22 -43.56
N ALA A 14 16.50 5.87 -44.70
CA ALA A 14 15.81 7.16 -44.71
C ALA A 14 14.30 7.08 -44.46
N GLU A 15 13.71 5.87 -44.52
CA GLU A 15 12.26 5.65 -44.36
C GLU A 15 11.90 5.02 -42.99
N ASN A 16 12.73 5.16 -41.96
CA ASN A 16 12.34 4.72 -40.62
C ASN A 16 11.68 5.86 -39.83
N GLY A 17 10.40 6.07 -40.12
CA GLY A 17 9.37 6.47 -39.16
C GLY A 17 9.62 7.76 -38.37
N LYS A 18 9.15 8.89 -38.90
CA LYS A 18 8.70 10.02 -38.09
C LYS A 18 7.57 9.52 -37.16
N ARG A 19 7.92 8.99 -35.99
CA ARG A 19 6.94 8.65 -34.95
C ARG A 19 6.34 9.96 -34.45
N ALA A 20 5.04 10.15 -34.68
CA ALA A 20 4.30 11.24 -34.07
C ALA A 20 4.48 11.19 -32.55
N PRO A 21 4.55 12.35 -31.85
CA PRO A 21 4.63 12.35 -30.40
C PRO A 21 3.41 11.61 -29.83
N LYS A 22 3.65 10.52 -29.11
CA LYS A 22 2.60 9.91 -28.30
C LYS A 22 2.24 10.91 -27.22
N LYS A 23 1.06 11.52 -27.34
CA LYS A 23 0.46 12.32 -26.27
C LYS A 23 0.06 11.35 -25.17
N SER A 24 0.87 11.26 -24.12
CA SER A 24 0.43 10.63 -22.87
C SER A 24 -0.38 11.66 -22.10
N THR A 25 -1.64 11.35 -21.81
CA THR A 25 -2.43 12.13 -20.85
C THR A 25 -1.89 11.80 -19.47
N VAL A 26 -1.31 12.79 -18.80
CA VAL A 26 -0.98 12.72 -17.38
C VAL A 26 -2.20 13.24 -16.64
N ILE A 27 -2.83 12.37 -15.86
CA ILE A 27 -3.86 12.77 -14.90
C ILE A 27 -3.12 13.06 -13.60
N PHE A 28 -3.31 14.27 -13.08
CA PHE A 28 -2.84 14.65 -11.75
C PHE A 28 -4.04 14.43 -10.82
N ASP A 29 -4.02 13.32 -10.08
CA ASP A 29 -4.92 13.14 -8.95
C ASP A 29 -4.64 14.23 -7.93
N ASP A 30 -5.69 14.92 -7.49
CA ASP A 30 -5.57 15.94 -6.46
C ASP A 30 -5.36 15.23 -5.11
N PRO A 31 -4.26 15.49 -4.38
CA PRO A 31 -3.97 14.79 -3.13
C PRO A 31 -4.96 15.13 -2.00
N THR A 32 -5.85 16.12 -2.19
CA THR A 32 -6.93 16.42 -1.25
C THR A 32 -8.20 15.61 -1.51
N GLU A 33 -8.28 14.88 -2.63
CA GLU A 33 -9.29 13.87 -2.93
C GLU A 33 -8.80 12.44 -2.64
N MET A 34 -7.90 12.25 -1.68
CA MET A 34 -7.74 10.93 -1.08
C MET A 34 -9.05 10.61 -0.36
N GLU A 35 -9.97 9.90 -1.04
CA GLU A 35 -11.08 9.23 -0.39
C GLU A 35 -10.51 8.48 0.81
N SER A 36 -11.14 8.63 1.97
CA SER A 36 -10.60 7.96 3.15
C SER A 36 -10.61 6.46 2.86
N ASP A 37 -9.56 5.73 3.22
CA ASP A 37 -9.54 4.27 3.05
C ASP A 37 -10.74 3.63 3.79
N LEU A 38 -11.34 4.35 4.74
CA LEU A 38 -12.56 3.99 5.45
C LEU A 38 -13.80 3.91 4.54
N ASP A 39 -13.89 4.74 3.50
CA ASP A 39 -15.02 4.77 2.55
C ASP A 39 -15.09 3.51 1.67
N THR A 40 -14.00 2.72 1.63
CA THR A 40 -13.93 1.45 0.89
C THR A 40 -14.51 0.26 1.65
N TYR A 41 -14.73 0.37 2.96
CA TYR A 41 -15.28 -0.70 3.77
C TYR A 41 -16.81 -0.80 3.59
N THR A 42 -17.28 -1.99 3.25
CA THR A 42 -18.71 -2.32 3.17
C THR A 42 -19.26 -2.88 4.49
N VAL A 43 -18.37 -3.37 5.36
CA VAL A 43 -18.73 -3.79 6.72
C VAL A 43 -18.69 -2.58 7.68
N PRO A 44 -19.53 -2.57 8.72
CA PRO A 44 -19.54 -1.47 9.68
C PRO A 44 -18.22 -1.40 10.47
N ILE A 45 -17.62 -0.21 10.50
CA ILE A 45 -16.47 0.11 11.34
C ILE A 45 -16.99 0.47 12.75
N PRO A 46 -16.43 -0.10 13.84
CA PRO A 46 -16.82 0.23 15.20
C PRO A 46 -16.68 1.72 15.51
N GLU A 47 -17.63 2.28 16.26
CA GLU A 47 -17.54 3.68 16.70
C GLU A 47 -16.27 3.91 17.53
N GLY A 48 -15.56 4.99 17.21
CA GLY A 48 -14.30 5.36 17.86
C GLY A 48 -13.06 4.61 17.36
N LEU A 49 -13.20 3.65 16.44
CA LEU A 49 -12.05 3.06 15.76
C LEU A 49 -11.56 3.99 14.64
N THR A 50 -10.55 4.80 14.97
CA THR A 50 -9.94 5.74 14.03
C THR A 50 -8.95 5.06 13.09
N GLU A 51 -8.78 5.64 11.90
CA GLU A 51 -7.79 5.20 10.91
C GLU A 51 -6.35 5.27 11.43
N THR A 52 -6.06 6.25 12.29
CA THR A 52 -4.76 6.39 12.96
C THR A 52 -4.89 6.01 14.42
N PHE A 53 -3.84 5.41 15.00
CA PHE A 53 -3.81 5.14 16.42
C PHE A 53 -3.83 6.45 17.22
N GLN A 54 -4.79 6.58 18.15
CA GLN A 54 -4.96 7.73 19.04
C GLN A 54 -4.65 7.29 20.48
N PRO A 55 -3.44 7.55 21.00
CA PRO A 55 -3.07 7.13 22.35
C PRO A 55 -3.91 7.87 23.41
N SER A 56 -4.14 7.21 24.55
CA SER A 56 -4.97 7.79 25.63
C SER A 56 -4.37 9.06 26.27
N ARG A 57 -3.06 9.27 26.11
CA ARG A 57 -2.39 10.51 26.45
C ARG A 57 -1.48 10.99 25.31
N PRO A 58 -1.21 12.30 25.24
CA PRO A 58 -0.19 12.84 24.35
C PRO A 58 1.17 12.17 24.59
N VAL A 59 1.87 11.89 23.49
CA VAL A 59 3.21 11.32 23.49
C VAL A 59 4.15 12.29 22.79
N SER A 60 5.29 12.58 23.41
CA SER A 60 6.32 13.41 22.81
C SER A 60 7.11 12.67 21.74
N VAL A 61 7.77 13.41 20.85
CA VAL A 61 8.61 12.84 19.79
C VAL A 61 9.74 12.00 20.38
N ASP A 62 10.36 12.44 21.48
CA ASP A 62 11.44 11.69 22.16
C ASP A 62 10.93 10.37 22.74
N GLU A 63 9.72 10.35 23.31
CA GLU A 63 9.11 9.11 23.80
C GLU A 63 8.78 8.14 22.65
N ILE A 64 8.36 8.63 21.49
CA ILE A 64 8.16 7.81 20.28
C ILE A 64 9.51 7.24 19.81
N PHE A 65 10.56 8.06 19.76
CA PHE A 65 11.89 7.57 19.38
C PHE A 65 12.41 6.51 20.35
N ASP A 66 12.23 6.70 21.66
CA ASP A 66 12.61 5.70 22.67
C ASP A 66 11.81 4.39 22.52
N TRP A 67 10.53 4.49 22.14
CA TRP A 67 9.69 3.35 21.83
C TRP A 67 10.19 2.60 20.60
N GLU A 68 10.33 3.29 19.47
CA GLU A 68 10.73 2.68 18.19
C GLU A 68 12.16 2.13 18.21
N ALA A 69 13.09 2.82 18.88
CA ALA A 69 14.50 2.44 18.91
C ALA A 69 14.83 1.39 19.98
N TYR A 70 14.16 1.43 21.13
CA TYR A 70 14.55 0.63 22.30
C TYR A 70 13.41 -0.18 22.91
N GLY A 71 12.18 -0.09 22.38
CA GLY A 71 11.01 -0.75 22.95
C GLY A 71 10.62 -0.22 24.34
N ARG A 72 11.04 1.00 24.68
CA ARG A 72 10.65 1.63 25.95
C ARG A 72 9.29 2.28 25.76
N GLU A 73 8.27 1.73 26.41
CA GLU A 73 6.94 2.31 26.31
C GLU A 73 6.94 3.78 26.75
N PRO A 74 6.29 4.69 26.00
CA PRO A 74 6.09 6.08 26.43
C PRO A 74 5.49 6.16 27.83
N TYR A 75 4.49 5.31 28.11
CA TYR A 75 3.91 5.10 29.42
C TYR A 75 3.46 3.64 29.59
N PRO A 76 3.32 3.17 30.83
CA PRO A 76 2.80 1.83 31.09
C PRO A 76 1.47 1.58 30.37
N GLY A 77 1.44 0.60 29.48
CA GLY A 77 0.23 0.19 28.77
C GLY A 77 0.06 0.80 27.37
N TYR A 78 0.97 1.65 26.91
CA TYR A 78 0.95 2.19 25.55
C TYR A 78 0.88 1.08 24.49
N ALA A 79 1.72 0.05 24.58
CA ALA A 79 1.72 -1.05 23.62
C ALA A 79 0.43 -1.87 23.69
N ALA A 80 -0.21 -1.94 24.86
CA ALA A 80 -1.49 -2.62 25.01
C ALA A 80 -2.61 -1.84 24.30
N GLU A 81 -2.60 -0.50 24.37
CA GLU A 81 -3.54 0.35 23.63
C GLU A 81 -3.37 0.20 22.11
N GLU A 82 -2.13 0.28 21.64
CA GLU A 82 -1.79 0.11 20.22
C GLU A 82 -2.26 -1.25 19.70
N ASN A 83 -1.90 -2.34 20.38
CA ASN A 83 -2.33 -3.69 20.02
C ASN A 83 -3.86 -3.90 20.11
N ASN A 84 -4.56 -3.20 21.01
CA ASN A 84 -6.03 -3.26 21.05
C ASN A 84 -6.65 -2.57 19.83
N TRP A 85 -6.08 -1.43 19.40
CA TRP A 85 -6.45 -0.74 18.18
C TRP A 85 -6.18 -1.60 16.94
N GLU A 86 -5.00 -2.22 16.84
CA GLU A 86 -4.66 -3.15 15.75
C GLU A 86 -5.61 -4.33 15.67
N LYS A 87 -5.93 -4.97 16.81
CA LYS A 87 -6.88 -6.09 16.86
C LYS A 87 -8.31 -5.69 16.49
N ALA A 88 -8.69 -4.44 16.76
CA ALA A 88 -9.99 -3.94 16.33
C ALA A 88 -10.03 -3.81 14.80
N TRP A 89 -8.99 -3.25 14.19
CA TRP A 89 -8.82 -3.21 12.74
C TRP A 89 -8.74 -4.61 12.12
N GLU A 90 -7.99 -5.55 12.70
CA GLU A 90 -7.90 -6.92 12.20
C GLU A 90 -9.28 -7.59 12.09
N LYS A 91 -10.16 -7.35 13.07
CA LYS A 91 -11.55 -7.86 13.04
C LYS A 91 -12.36 -7.25 11.89
N VAL A 92 -12.23 -5.94 11.68
CA VAL A 92 -12.91 -5.23 10.57
C VAL A 92 -12.38 -5.77 9.24
N ASN A 93 -11.06 -5.85 9.07
CA ASN A 93 -10.41 -6.31 7.85
C ASN A 93 -10.79 -7.76 7.52
N ARG A 94 -10.87 -8.62 8.55
CA ARG A 94 -11.33 -10.00 8.38
C ARG A 94 -12.80 -10.08 7.99
N ALA A 95 -13.65 -9.21 8.55
CA ALA A 95 -15.06 -9.14 8.18
C ALA A 95 -15.22 -8.64 6.74
N GLN A 96 -14.46 -7.62 6.34
CA GLN A 96 -14.41 -7.09 4.98
C GLN A 96 -13.96 -8.15 3.98
N GLN A 97 -12.84 -8.82 4.24
CA GLN A 97 -12.34 -9.91 3.40
C GLN A 97 -13.38 -11.02 3.22
N LYS A 98 -14.14 -11.35 4.26
CA LYS A 98 -15.25 -12.31 4.16
C LYS A 98 -16.41 -11.78 3.31
N ALA A 99 -16.76 -10.49 3.46
CA ALA A 99 -17.81 -9.85 2.67
C ALA A 99 -17.45 -9.79 1.18
N ASP A 100 -16.18 -9.57 0.86
CA ASP A 100 -15.64 -9.52 -0.50
C ASP A 100 -15.50 -10.90 -1.16
N GLY A 101 -15.89 -11.97 -0.46
CA GLY A 101 -15.76 -13.35 -0.95
C GLY A 101 -14.34 -13.90 -0.89
N GLY A 102 -13.44 -13.24 -0.16
CA GLY A 102 -12.07 -13.68 0.06
C GLY A 102 -12.02 -15.03 0.78
N THR A 103 -11.28 -15.97 0.22
CA THR A 103 -10.98 -17.24 0.88
C THR A 103 -9.88 -16.99 1.91
N MET A 104 -10.16 -17.24 3.21
CA MET A 104 -9.12 -17.25 4.23
C MET A 104 -8.15 -18.41 3.91
N HIS A 105 -6.94 -18.09 3.46
CA HIS A 105 -5.84 -19.04 3.44
C HIS A 105 -5.37 -19.24 4.88
N ILE A 106 -6.06 -20.11 5.62
CA ILE A 106 -5.51 -20.68 6.84
C ILE A 106 -4.36 -21.55 6.36
N ALA A 107 -3.12 -21.10 6.58
CA ALA A 107 -1.98 -21.96 6.40
C ALA A 107 -2.16 -23.15 7.36
N ASP A 108 -2.48 -24.31 6.80
CA ASP A 108 -2.52 -25.57 7.55
C ASP A 108 -1.13 -25.72 8.19
N PRO A 109 -1.00 -25.88 9.51
CA PRO A 109 0.29 -26.11 10.12
C PRO A 109 0.88 -27.38 9.52
N VAL A 110 1.86 -27.21 8.63
CA VAL A 110 2.66 -28.32 8.10
C VAL A 110 3.35 -28.93 9.32
N HIS A 111 2.83 -30.08 9.76
CA HIS A 111 3.51 -30.92 10.73
C HIS A 111 4.80 -31.44 10.08
N LEU A 112 5.89 -30.70 10.21
CA LEU A 112 7.22 -31.16 9.87
C LEU A 112 7.68 -32.13 10.97
N TRP A 113 7.26 -33.38 10.86
CA TRP A 113 7.94 -34.51 11.48
C TRP A 113 8.26 -35.55 10.40
N GLY A 114 9.54 -35.84 10.25
CA GLY A 114 10.12 -36.83 9.35
C GLY A 114 11.63 -36.77 9.40
#